data_AF-A0A168NMH8-F1
#
_entry.id   AF-A0A168NMH8-F1
#
_cell.length_a   1.000
_cell.length_b   1.000
_cell.length_c   1.000
_cell.angle_alpha   90.00
_cell.angle_beta   90.00
_cell.angle_gamma   90.00
#
_symmetry.space_group_name_H-M   'P 1'
#
loop_
_entity.id
_entity.type
_entity.pdbx_description
1 polymer ?
#
loop_
_entity_poly.entity_id
_entity_poly.type
_entity_poly.pdbx_seq_one_letter_code
_entity_poly.pdbx_strand_id
1 'polypeptide(L)'
;MEYNWSNTEENQEHYLRTMVVEHYSEYAEQAFTERHFSHLKKKTMMTYLAPTLVDLFHLLFPLPITEQEQYEYKEQRTNLVRELLGKKTTGGRIRLLLKKADTIDDWTNEGHSFPRAEDVAVRNMNSEIELFSDIFGLDQLVNWASQ
;
A
#
# COMPACT_ATOMS: atom_id res chain seq x y z
N MET A 1 -42.23 4.11 2.86
CA MET A 1 -41.23 3.03 2.66
C MET A 1 -39.90 3.62 3.10
N GLU A 2 -39.53 3.39 4.36
CA GLU A 2 -38.21 3.76 4.86
C GLU A 2 -37.22 2.74 4.32
N TYR A 3 -36.42 3.14 3.33
CA TYR A 3 -35.22 2.39 2.96
C TYR A 3 -34.21 2.58 4.08
N ASN A 4 -34.20 1.68 5.05
CA ASN A 4 -33.09 1.55 5.98
C ASN A 4 -31.90 1.03 5.17
N TRP A 5 -31.08 1.95 4.63
CA TRP A 5 -29.73 1.66 4.18
C TRP A 5 -28.86 1.40 5.42
N SER A 6 -29.16 0.33 6.16
CA SER A 6 -28.21 -0.22 7.10
C SER A 6 -27.09 -0.83 6.26
N ASN A 7 -26.13 0.00 5.85
CA ASN A 7 -24.79 -0.42 5.46
C ASN A 7 -24.24 -1.17 6.68
N THR A 8 -24.45 -2.48 6.72
CA THR A 8 -23.82 -3.33 7.70
C THR A 8 -22.31 -3.27 7.50
N GLU A 9 -21.53 -3.37 8.58
CA GLU A 9 -20.07 -3.39 8.50
C GLU A 9 -19.56 -4.43 7.48
N GLU A 10 -20.27 -5.57 7.37
CA GLU A 10 -20.02 -6.61 6.37
C GLU A 10 -20.12 -6.09 4.91
N ASN A 11 -21.11 -5.24 4.61
CA ASN A 11 -21.25 -4.65 3.27
C ASN A 11 -20.13 -3.65 2.98
N GLN A 12 -19.72 -2.89 4.00
CA GLN A 12 -18.62 -1.94 3.88
C GLN A 12 -17.28 -2.67 3.70
N GLU A 13 -17.03 -3.73 4.45
CA GLU A 13 -15.85 -4.58 4.30
C GLU A 13 -15.79 -5.18 2.90
N HIS A 14 -16.89 -5.79 2.44
CA HIS A 14 -16.97 -6.41 1.12
C HIS A 14 -16.69 -5.40 0.00
N TYR A 15 -17.28 -4.21 0.10
CA TYR A 15 -17.04 -3.12 -0.82
C TYR A 15 -15.55 -2.72 -0.83
N LEU A 16 -14.96 -2.42 0.34
CA LEU A 16 -13.57 -1.98 0.44
C LEU A 16 -12.59 -3.03 -0.08
N ARG A 17 -12.79 -4.32 0.25
CA ARG A 17 -11.98 -5.42 -0.29
C ARG A 17 -12.04 -5.47 -1.82
N THR A 18 -13.22 -5.26 -2.39
CA THR A 18 -13.42 -5.25 -3.85
C THR A 18 -12.68 -4.06 -4.47
N MET A 19 -12.86 -2.87 -3.90
CA MET A 19 -12.21 -1.64 -4.38
C MET A 19 -10.68 -1.71 -4.30
N VAL A 20 -10.11 -2.30 -3.24
CA VAL A 20 -8.64 -2.52 -3.15
C VAL A 20 -8.14 -3.33 -4.35
N VAL A 21 -8.86 -4.39 -4.72
CA VAL A 21 -8.48 -5.26 -5.84
C VAL A 21 -8.61 -4.54 -7.18
N GLU A 22 -9.69 -3.78 -7.38
CA GLU A 22 -9.93 -3.01 -8.61
C GLU A 22 -8.91 -1.89 -8.79
N HIS A 23 -8.69 -1.07 -7.75
CA HIS A 23 -7.70 0.00 -7.77
C HIS A 23 -6.27 -0.54 -7.94
N TYR A 24 -5.96 -1.71 -7.37
CA TYR A 24 -4.68 -2.35 -7.61
C TYR A 24 -4.53 -2.79 -9.07
N SER A 25 -5.59 -3.38 -9.66
CA SER A 25 -5.59 -3.76 -11.08
C SER A 25 -5.35 -2.55 -11.98
N GLU A 26 -6.06 -1.44 -11.74
CA GLU A 26 -5.86 -0.18 -12.50
C GLU A 26 -4.43 0.36 -12.32
N TYR A 27 -3.92 0.36 -11.09
CA TYR A 27 -2.54 0.76 -10.80
C TYR A 27 -1.52 -0.13 -11.54
N ALA A 28 -1.75 -1.44 -11.58
CA ALA A 28 -0.86 -2.40 -12.22
C ALA A 28 -0.85 -2.25 -13.74
N GLU A 29 -1.99 -1.99 -14.37
CA GLU A 29 -2.09 -1.67 -15.80
C GLU A 29 -1.33 -0.40 -16.14
N GLN A 30 -1.52 0.66 -15.35
CA GLN A 30 -0.83 1.94 -15.54
C GLN A 30 0.70 1.81 -15.39
N ALA A 31 1.15 0.92 -14.49
CA ALA A 31 2.56 0.63 -14.29
C ALA A 31 3.22 -0.07 -15.49
N PHE A 32 2.45 -0.76 -16.35
CA PHE A 32 2.97 -1.40 -17.56
C PHE A 32 3.22 -0.37 -18.70
N THR A 33 2.50 0.75 -18.70
CA THR A 33 2.56 1.78 -19.76
C THR A 33 3.43 2.99 -19.41
N GLU A 34 4.67 2.74 -18.96
CA GLU A 34 5.52 3.64 -18.15
C GLU A 34 5.72 5.09 -18.63
N ARG A 35 5.66 5.41 -19.93
CA ARG A 35 5.96 6.78 -20.41
C ARG A 35 4.80 7.76 -20.36
N HIS A 36 3.54 7.31 -20.41
CA HIS A 36 2.39 8.22 -20.52
C HIS A 36 1.59 8.38 -19.23
N PHE A 37 1.73 7.43 -18.28
CA PHE A 37 0.82 7.31 -17.14
C PHE A 37 1.45 7.56 -15.78
N SER A 38 2.67 8.12 -15.69
CA SER A 38 3.33 8.38 -14.39
C SER A 38 2.47 9.20 -13.43
N HIS A 39 1.80 10.24 -13.93
CA HIS A 39 0.84 11.03 -13.13
C HIS A 39 -0.38 10.20 -12.70
N LEU A 40 -0.93 9.38 -13.60
CA LEU A 40 -2.11 8.56 -13.32
C LEU A 40 -1.78 7.45 -12.32
N LYS A 41 -0.65 6.74 -12.49
CA LYS A 41 -0.11 5.77 -11.53
C LYS A 41 0.00 6.36 -10.13
N LYS A 42 0.57 7.57 -10.01
CA LYS A 42 0.69 8.27 -8.73
C LYS A 42 -0.68 8.65 -8.16
N LYS A 43 -1.60 9.14 -9.00
CA LYS A 43 -2.96 9.49 -8.61
C LYS A 43 -3.72 8.27 -8.10
N THR A 44 -3.70 7.16 -8.83
CA THR A 44 -4.37 5.91 -8.45
C THR A 44 -3.87 5.39 -7.11
N MET A 45 -2.55 5.44 -6.90
CA MET A 45 -1.93 5.07 -5.62
C MET A 45 -2.41 5.95 -4.46
N MET A 46 -2.26 7.28 -4.58
CA MET A 46 -2.42 8.20 -3.45
C MET A 46 -3.86 8.64 -3.21
N THR A 47 -4.71 8.62 -4.22
CA THR A 47 -6.10 9.10 -4.13
C THR A 47 -7.10 7.97 -3.93
N TYR A 48 -6.77 6.75 -4.37
CA TYR A 48 -7.71 5.63 -4.32
C TYR A 48 -7.16 4.46 -3.52
N LEU A 49 -6.06 3.86 -3.97
CA LEU A 49 -5.60 2.58 -3.41
C LEU A 49 -5.12 2.68 -1.96
N ALA A 50 -4.23 3.63 -1.64
CA ALA A 50 -3.74 3.78 -0.28
C ALA A 50 -4.85 4.20 0.70
N PRO A 51 -5.72 5.19 0.39
CA PRO A 51 -6.85 5.52 1.26
C PRO A 51 -7.79 4.35 1.50
N THR A 52 -8.16 3.60 0.45
CA THR A 52 -9.05 2.43 0.59
C THR A 52 -8.43 1.35 1.48
N LEU A 53 -7.11 1.16 1.42
CA LEU A 53 -6.40 0.24 2.32
C LEU A 53 -6.48 0.72 3.78
N VAL A 54 -6.28 2.01 4.03
CA VAL A 54 -6.38 2.59 5.38
C VAL A 54 -7.80 2.46 5.92
N ASP A 55 -8.82 2.80 5.14
CA ASP A 55 -10.22 2.63 5.52
C ASP A 55 -10.53 1.17 5.87
N LEU A 56 -9.99 0.22 5.10
CA LEU A 56 -10.15 -1.21 5.38
C LEU A 56 -9.41 -1.64 6.66
N PHE A 57 -8.22 -1.09 6.92
CA PHE A 57 -7.48 -1.38 8.15
C PHE A 57 -8.23 -0.87 9.37
N HIS A 58 -8.74 0.36 9.30
CA HIS A 58 -9.47 0.99 10.41
C HIS A 58 -10.85 0.36 10.63
N LEU A 59 -11.46 -0.23 9.60
CA LEU A 59 -12.68 -1.01 9.73
C LEU A 59 -12.45 -2.35 10.44
N LEU A 60 -11.33 -3.03 10.13
CA LEU A 60 -11.07 -4.40 10.58
C LEU A 60 -10.30 -4.49 11.90
N PHE A 61 -9.47 -3.50 12.19
CA PHE A 61 -8.56 -3.55 13.33
C PHE A 61 -8.84 -2.41 14.30
N PRO A 62 -8.78 -2.67 15.61
CA PRO A 62 -8.93 -1.63 16.61
C PRO A 62 -7.73 -0.67 16.55
N LEU A 63 -7.98 0.60 16.92
CA LEU A 63 -6.93 1.60 17.11
C LEU A 63 -5.89 1.09 18.11
N PRO A 64 -4.61 0.95 17.73
CA PRO A 64 -3.56 0.56 18.66
C PRO A 64 -3.24 1.69 19.65
N ILE A 65 -3.25 1.38 20.95
CA ILE A 65 -2.98 2.33 22.04
C ILE A 65 -1.58 2.11 22.60
N THR A 66 -1.11 0.86 22.65
CA THR A 66 0.20 0.49 23.19
C THR A 66 1.23 0.21 22.10
N GLU A 67 2.52 0.28 22.42
CA GLU A 67 3.60 -0.06 21.47
C GLU A 67 3.50 -1.51 20.97
N GLN A 68 3.04 -2.43 21.81
CA GLN A 68 2.82 -3.82 21.42
C GLN A 68 1.66 -3.93 20.41
N GLU A 69 0.53 -3.26 20.68
CA GLU A 69 -0.61 -3.21 19.75
C GLU A 69 -0.24 -2.56 18.42
N GLN A 70 0.67 -1.58 18.41
CA GLN A 70 1.17 -0.99 17.17
C GLN A 70 1.96 -2.01 16.32
N TYR A 71 2.74 -2.88 16.95
CA TYR A 71 3.43 -3.96 16.24
C TYR A 71 2.44 -4.98 15.67
N GLU A 72 1.47 -5.40 16.49
CA GLU A 72 0.42 -6.34 16.08
C GLU A 72 -0.42 -5.77 14.93
N TYR A 73 -0.80 -4.48 14.99
CA TYR A 73 -1.50 -3.77 13.92
C TYR A 73 -0.72 -3.78 12.61
N LYS A 74 0.59 -3.48 12.65
CA LYS A 74 1.46 -3.52 11.44
C LYS A 74 1.55 -4.93 10.85
N GLU A 75 1.61 -5.96 11.68
CA GLU A 75 1.62 -7.35 11.24
C GLU A 75 0.28 -7.75 10.60
N GLN A 76 -0.83 -7.44 11.26
CA GLN A 76 -2.20 -7.73 10.80
C GLN A 76 -2.46 -7.08 9.43
N ARG A 77 -2.11 -5.81 9.26
CA ARG A 77 -2.21 -5.10 7.97
C ARG A 77 -1.37 -5.77 6.89
N THR A 78 -0.14 -6.15 7.21
CA THR A 78 0.75 -6.83 6.25
C THR A 78 0.16 -8.15 5.79
N ASN A 79 -0.43 -8.92 6.71
CA ASN A 79 -1.07 -10.20 6.42
C ASN A 79 -2.33 -10.01 5.56
N LEU A 80 -3.16 -9.00 5.87
CA LEU A 80 -4.35 -8.68 5.07
C LEU A 80 -4.00 -8.30 3.63
N VAL A 81 -3.00 -7.43 3.42
CA VAL A 81 -2.58 -7.06 2.06
C VAL A 81 -2.02 -8.26 1.30
N ARG A 82 -1.28 -9.15 1.98
CA ARG A 82 -0.81 -10.41 1.39
C ARG A 82 -1.94 -11.37 1.02
N GLU A 83 -2.98 -11.44 1.85
CA GLU A 83 -4.17 -12.23 1.55
C GLU A 83 -4.88 -11.73 0.28
N LEU A 84 -5.10 -10.41 0.20
CA LEU A 84 -5.83 -9.79 -0.91
C LEU A 84 -5.04 -9.79 -2.22
N LEU A 85 -3.75 -9.44 -2.16
CA LEU A 85 -2.95 -9.14 -3.35
C LEU A 85 -1.80 -10.12 -3.57
N GLY A 86 -1.45 -11.00 -2.63
CA GLY A 86 -0.29 -11.89 -2.73
C GLY A 86 -0.30 -12.83 -3.94
N LYS A 87 -1.49 -13.15 -4.48
CA LYS A 87 -1.63 -13.91 -5.73
C LYS A 87 -1.44 -13.06 -7.00
N LYS A 88 -1.62 -11.74 -6.89
CA LYS A 88 -1.60 -10.78 -8.01
C LYS A 88 -0.30 -9.97 -8.09
N THR A 89 0.52 -9.95 -7.04
CA THR A 89 1.68 -9.06 -6.95
C THR A 89 2.90 -9.67 -6.27
N THR A 90 4.07 -9.08 -6.49
CA THR A 90 5.31 -9.42 -5.80
C THR A 90 5.36 -8.81 -4.39
N GLY A 91 6.18 -9.40 -3.51
CA GLY A 91 6.40 -8.90 -2.15
C GLY A 91 6.98 -7.47 -2.10
N GLY A 92 7.80 -7.08 -3.08
CA GLY A 92 8.33 -5.71 -3.20
C GLY A 92 7.21 -4.68 -3.38
N ARG A 93 6.26 -4.95 -4.28
CA ARG A 93 5.09 -4.09 -4.51
C ARG A 93 4.16 -4.03 -3.30
N ILE A 94 4.00 -5.12 -2.55
CA ILE A 94 3.23 -5.11 -1.28
C ILE A 94 3.89 -4.17 -0.27
N ARG A 95 5.21 -4.21 -0.13
CA ARG A 95 5.95 -3.28 0.74
C ARG A 95 5.77 -1.83 0.30
N LEU A 96 5.77 -1.57 -1.01
CA LEU A 96 5.52 -0.23 -1.54
C LEU A 96 4.11 0.26 -1.17
N LEU A 97 3.09 -0.58 -1.34
CA LEU A 97 1.70 -0.26 -0.97
C LEU A 97 1.58 0.07 0.52
N LEU A 98 2.13 -0.80 1.37
CA LEU A 98 2.11 -0.61 2.82
C LEU A 98 2.82 0.69 3.22
N LYS A 99 3.99 0.98 2.64
CA LYS A 99 4.71 2.24 2.88
C LYS A 99 3.90 3.46 2.47
N LYS A 100 3.10 3.38 1.40
CA LYS A 100 2.22 4.48 0.98
C LYS A 100 1.00 4.62 1.88
N ALA A 101 0.42 3.51 2.34
CA ALA A 101 -0.63 3.52 3.35
C ALA A 101 -0.10 4.13 4.67
N ASP A 102 1.08 3.73 5.14
CA ASP A 102 1.72 4.30 6.34
C ASP A 102 1.85 5.83 6.27
N THR A 103 2.25 6.37 5.11
CA THR A 103 2.42 7.83 4.97
C THR A 103 1.13 8.63 5.14
N ILE A 104 -0.04 7.99 5.04
CA ILE A 104 -1.35 8.64 5.19
C ILE A 104 -2.15 8.07 6.37
N ASP A 105 -1.64 7.03 7.04
CA ASP A 105 -2.30 6.37 8.18
C ASP A 105 -1.93 7.12 9.46
N ASP A 106 -2.88 7.92 9.94
CA ASP A 106 -2.73 8.73 11.15
C ASP A 106 -2.41 7.88 12.38
N TRP A 107 -2.86 6.63 12.45
CA TRP A 107 -2.60 5.72 13.58
C TRP A 107 -1.13 5.30 13.67
N THR A 108 -0.36 5.48 12.60
CA THR A 108 1.07 5.19 12.55
C THR A 108 1.95 6.43 12.43
N ASN A 109 1.39 7.57 12.06
CA ASN A 109 2.11 8.82 11.84
C ASN A 109 2.28 9.68 13.10
N GLU A 110 1.49 9.47 14.16
CA GLU A 110 1.57 10.28 15.40
C GLU A 110 2.90 10.13 16.17
N GLY A 111 3.83 9.26 15.74
CA GLY A 111 5.12 9.02 16.40
C GLY A 111 6.37 9.65 15.76
N HIS A 112 6.28 10.29 14.59
CA HIS A 112 7.48 10.70 13.82
C HIS A 112 7.54 12.20 13.52
N SER A 113 7.44 13.04 14.55
CA SER A 113 7.78 14.47 14.44
C SER A 113 9.30 14.73 14.39
N PHE A 114 10.13 13.71 14.66
CA PHE A 114 11.59 13.80 14.52
C PHE A 114 12.17 12.48 14.00
N PRO A 115 13.05 12.49 12.99
CA PRO A 115 13.80 11.31 12.58
C PRO A 115 14.68 10.86 13.76
N ARG A 116 14.55 9.60 14.17
CA ARG A 116 15.45 8.99 15.16
C ARG A 116 16.80 8.73 14.48
N ALA A 117 17.89 8.71 15.25
CA ALA A 117 19.23 8.41 14.71
C ALA A 117 19.29 7.02 14.02
N GLU A 118 18.35 6.14 14.36
CA GLU A 118 18.15 4.81 13.80
C GLU A 118 17.44 4.84 12.42
N ASP A 119 16.65 5.88 12.14
CA ASP A 119 16.00 6.13 10.84
C ASP A 119 17.00 6.59 9.77
N VAL A 120 18.19 7.04 10.21
CA VAL A 120 19.39 7.05 9.37
C VAL A 120 19.91 5.62 9.30
N ALA A 121 19.10 4.73 8.71
CA ALA A 121 19.58 3.42 8.31
C ALA A 121 20.84 3.67 7.48
N VAL A 122 21.95 3.08 7.92
CA VAL A 122 23.17 2.95 7.11
C VAL A 122 22.71 2.54 5.73
N ARG A 123 22.80 3.47 4.77
CA ARG A 123 22.18 3.40 3.45
C ARG A 123 22.22 1.97 2.94
N ASN A 124 21.11 1.24 3.04
CA ASN A 124 21.00 -0.04 2.37
C ASN A 124 20.77 0.28 0.90
N MET A 125 21.88 0.58 0.24
CA MET A 125 21.97 1.03 -1.13
C MET A 125 21.20 0.08 -2.06
N ASN A 126 21.10 -1.20 -1.71
CA ASN A 126 20.34 -2.19 -2.48
C ASN A 126 18.83 -1.95 -2.44
N SER A 127 18.28 -1.52 -1.29
CA SER A 127 16.85 -1.23 -1.18
C SER A 127 16.45 0.07 -1.87
N GLU A 128 17.35 1.06 -1.89
CA GLU A 128 17.16 2.28 -2.68
C GLU A 128 17.35 1.99 -4.17
N ILE A 129 18.35 1.19 -4.55
CA ILE A 129 18.57 0.76 -5.94
C ILE A 129 17.37 -0.05 -6.44
N GLU A 130 16.79 -0.96 -5.66
CA GLU A 130 15.54 -1.65 -6.03
C GLU A 130 14.38 -0.66 -6.22
N LEU A 131 14.24 0.33 -5.34
CA LEU A 131 13.21 1.36 -5.44
C LEU A 131 13.42 2.25 -6.68
N PHE A 132 14.67 2.61 -6.99
CA PHE A 132 15.02 3.38 -8.18
C PHE A 132 14.86 2.54 -9.45
N SER A 133 15.22 1.25 -9.43
CA SER A 133 15.01 0.31 -10.53
C SER A 133 13.53 0.12 -10.84
N ASP A 134 12.68 0.03 -9.82
CA ASP A 134 11.21 -0.01 -9.96
C ASP A 134 10.60 1.32 -10.43
N ILE A 135 11.22 2.46 -10.09
CA ILE A 135 10.78 3.80 -10.52
C ILE A 135 11.16 4.08 -11.98
N PHE A 136 12.31 3.57 -12.43
CA PHE A 136 12.85 3.80 -13.77
C PHE A 136 12.68 2.62 -14.74
N GLY A 137 12.02 1.53 -14.32
CA GLY A 137 11.80 0.35 -15.16
C GLY A 137 13.09 -0.38 -15.55
N LEU A 138 14.15 -0.26 -14.75
CA LEU A 138 15.48 -0.79 -15.08
C LEU A 138 15.50 -2.32 -15.17
N ASP A 139 14.64 -3.01 -14.41
CA ASP A 139 14.48 -4.46 -14.49
C ASP A 139 13.98 -4.93 -15.86
N GLN A 140 13.19 -4.11 -16.56
CA GLN A 140 12.76 -4.40 -17.93
C GLN A 140 13.86 -4.10 -18.95
N LEU A 141 14.71 -3.11 -18.66
CA LEU A 141 15.84 -2.70 -19.50
C LEU A 141 16.98 -3.73 -19.48
N VAL A 142 17.27 -4.33 -18.33
CA VAL A 142 18.27 -5.41 -18.20
C VAL A 142 17.80 -6.68 -18.90
N ASN A 143 16.52 -7.04 -18.80
CA ASN A 143 15.94 -8.18 -19.52
C ASN A 143 15.93 -7.97 -21.05
N TRP A 144 15.81 -6.72 -21.53
CA TRP A 144 15.88 -6.41 -22.96
C TRP A 144 17.32 -6.41 -23.50
N ALA A 145 18.29 -5.98 -22.69
CA ALA A 145 19.70 -5.93 -23.07
C ALA A 145 20.43 -7.30 -23.01
N SER A 146 19.79 -8.33 -22.48
CA SER A 146 20.35 -9.69 -22.34
C SER A 146 19.69 -10.73 -23.28
N GLN A 147 18.88 -10.28 -24.25
CA GLN A 147 18.50 -11.03 -25.45
C GLN A 147 19.42 -10.69 -26.62
#